data_AF-A0A9P9DQ36-F1
#
_entry.id   AF-A0A9P9DQ36-F1
#
_cell.length_a   1.000
_cell.length_b   1.000
_cell.length_c   1.000
_cell.angle_alpha   90.00
_cell.angle_beta   90.00
_cell.angle_gamma   90.00
#
_symmetry.space_group_name_H-M   'P 1'
#
loop_
_entity.id
_entity.type
_entity.pdbx_description
1 polymer ?
#
loop_
_entity_poly.entity_id
_entity_poly.type
_entity_poly.pdbx_seq_one_letter_code
_entity_poly.pdbx_strand_id
1 'polypeptide(L)'
;MERILDGHTRGICELSINRVRFLHRSAAEWIRGDEMWDEIRSKSPPDFEPSMSLLESTVMHYSTNALEVRPDLVTCSIYVVDGFDFAYRARSSNRVSEDRLIQALDGVNAVIERFKNLDPNFDEKQPTKGNLTSFSANIWLVYQHNGRLECSYVGAAARAGLTFYVKNKVSQDKSLLLYKPNRGSLLEANIFDRIQADMRWNTFTKTQHSLLQGCRVAGARCDRLDVIRFLLENEENHCTIASGEPLYDAVKRLAPGKIVNSNDSGGPKTKEHRNLPDDEEWFVQVLKLLEQHGYGPAHKVDNGVVGNNLDKSNGETEKENKGGRQRLFKRLAAKLKMKRNSTGA
;
A
#
# COMPACT_ATOMS: atom_id res chain seq x y z
N MET A 1 -12.24 -42.08 -3.15
CA MET A 1 -13.37 -42.01 -4.10
C MET A 1 -13.07 -40.90 -5.08
N GLU A 2 -12.63 -41.24 -6.30
CA GLU A 2 -12.37 -40.23 -7.33
C GLU A 2 -13.68 -39.78 -7.98
N ARG A 3 -13.87 -38.47 -8.12
CA ARG A 3 -14.94 -37.91 -8.95
C ARG A 3 -14.40 -37.69 -10.36
N ILE A 4 -14.68 -38.63 -11.25
CA ILE A 4 -14.44 -38.45 -12.68
C ILE A 4 -15.45 -37.43 -13.20
N LEU A 5 -14.96 -36.34 -13.80
CA LEU A 5 -15.80 -35.35 -14.48
C LEU A 5 -16.15 -35.83 -15.89
N ASP A 6 -17.36 -35.49 -16.36
CA ASP A 6 -17.82 -35.76 -17.72
C ASP A 6 -16.92 -35.04 -18.75
N GLY A 7 -16.70 -35.65 -19.91
CA GLY A 7 -15.99 -35.02 -21.03
C GLY A 7 -16.65 -33.73 -21.53
N HIS A 8 -17.95 -33.55 -21.31
CA HIS A 8 -18.67 -32.29 -21.55
C HIS A 8 -18.37 -31.20 -20.51
N THR A 9 -17.84 -31.56 -19.33
CA THR A 9 -17.34 -30.61 -18.32
C THR A 9 -15.84 -30.32 -18.41
N ARG A 10 -15.21 -30.55 -19.57
CA ARG A 10 -13.95 -29.89 -19.96
C ARG A 10 -14.18 -28.37 -20.05
N GLY A 11 -13.71 -27.51 -19.15
CA GLY A 11 -12.97 -27.70 -17.91
C GLY A 11 -13.02 -26.40 -17.12
N ILE A 12 -14.20 -26.04 -16.60
CA ILE A 12 -14.51 -24.70 -16.06
C ILE A 12 -13.39 -24.18 -15.13
N CYS A 13 -12.86 -25.06 -14.28
CA CYS A 13 -11.49 -24.95 -13.78
C CYS A 13 -10.78 -26.31 -13.74
N GLU A 14 -9.45 -26.27 -13.78
CA GLU A 14 -8.53 -27.38 -13.45
C GLU A 14 -7.96 -27.14 -12.04
N LEU A 15 -8.07 -28.14 -11.17
CA LEU A 15 -7.41 -28.16 -9.86
C LEU A 15 -6.06 -28.86 -9.98
N SER A 16 -4.96 -28.09 -9.97
CA SER A 16 -3.61 -28.61 -9.72
C SER A 16 -3.31 -28.59 -8.22
N ILE A 17 -2.35 -29.40 -7.76
CA ILE A 17 -1.93 -29.54 -6.34
C ILE A 17 -1.82 -28.18 -5.60
N ASN A 18 -1.27 -27.14 -6.24
CA ASN A 18 -1.07 -25.81 -5.65
C ASN A 18 -1.78 -24.65 -6.41
N ARG A 19 -2.78 -24.91 -7.28
CA ARG A 19 -3.49 -23.83 -8.01
C ARG A 19 -4.84 -24.25 -8.60
N VAL A 20 -5.79 -23.32 -8.60
CA VAL A 20 -6.97 -23.35 -9.49
C VAL A 20 -6.62 -22.65 -10.80
N ARG A 21 -6.88 -23.30 -11.94
CA ARG A 21 -6.74 -22.72 -13.29
C ARG A 21 -8.11 -22.63 -13.94
N PHE A 22 -8.66 -21.43 -14.10
CA PHE A 22 -9.87 -21.22 -14.89
C PHE A 22 -9.53 -21.40 -16.38
N LEU A 23 -10.01 -22.48 -17.01
CA LEU A 23 -9.73 -22.72 -18.44
C LEU A 23 -10.69 -21.94 -19.36
N HIS A 24 -11.72 -21.28 -18.79
CA HIS A 24 -12.65 -20.43 -19.52
C HIS A 24 -12.82 -19.07 -18.82
N ARG A 25 -12.80 -17.98 -19.60
CA ARG A 25 -12.88 -16.61 -19.07
C ARG A 25 -14.15 -16.38 -18.22
N SER A 26 -15.30 -16.86 -18.68
CA SER A 26 -16.56 -16.67 -17.95
C SER A 26 -16.58 -17.37 -16.59
N ALA A 27 -15.73 -18.37 -16.35
CA ALA A 27 -15.60 -18.99 -15.03
C ALA A 27 -14.96 -18.04 -14.01
N ALA A 28 -13.94 -17.29 -14.44
CA ALA A 28 -13.26 -16.27 -13.63
C ALA A 28 -14.09 -14.97 -13.48
N GLU A 29 -15.10 -14.76 -14.31
CA GLU A 29 -16.08 -13.67 -14.17
C GLU A 29 -17.27 -14.11 -13.30
N TRP A 30 -17.76 -15.34 -13.46
CA TRP A 30 -18.83 -15.94 -12.66
C TRP A 30 -18.44 -16.11 -11.18
N ILE A 31 -17.22 -16.58 -10.90
CA ILE A 31 -16.70 -16.68 -9.51
C ILE A 31 -16.33 -15.32 -8.89
N ARG A 32 -16.57 -14.20 -9.59
CA ARG A 32 -16.48 -12.84 -9.03
C ARG A 32 -17.85 -12.24 -8.72
N GLY A 33 -18.95 -12.90 -9.08
CA GLY A 33 -20.30 -12.46 -8.70
C GLY A 33 -20.60 -12.80 -7.24
N ASP A 34 -21.16 -11.84 -6.50
CA ASP A 34 -21.41 -12.01 -5.06
C ASP A 34 -22.43 -13.13 -4.76
N GLU A 35 -23.44 -13.33 -5.61
CA GLU A 35 -24.41 -14.45 -5.53
C GLU A 35 -23.70 -15.82 -5.50
N MET A 36 -22.63 -15.97 -6.28
CA MET A 36 -21.85 -17.21 -6.34
C MET A 36 -20.89 -17.34 -5.15
N TRP A 37 -20.40 -16.22 -4.61
CA TRP A 37 -19.71 -16.23 -3.32
C TRP A 37 -20.61 -16.62 -2.15
N ASP A 38 -21.88 -16.19 -2.17
CA ASP A 38 -22.87 -16.62 -1.18
C ASP A 38 -23.19 -18.11 -1.31
N GLU A 39 -23.37 -18.63 -2.54
CA GLU A 39 -23.54 -20.07 -2.75
C GLU A 39 -22.32 -20.87 -2.25
N ILE A 40 -21.10 -20.46 -2.60
CA ILE A 40 -19.85 -21.10 -2.16
C ILE A 40 -19.73 -21.07 -0.62
N ARG A 41 -20.00 -19.93 0.03
CA ARG A 41 -19.97 -19.80 1.49
C ARG A 41 -21.05 -20.65 2.17
N SER A 42 -22.26 -20.73 1.60
CA SER A 42 -23.35 -21.55 2.14
C SER A 42 -23.07 -23.06 2.11
N LYS A 43 -22.22 -23.52 1.17
CA LYS A 43 -21.82 -24.92 0.99
C LYS A 43 -20.44 -25.24 1.56
N SER A 44 -19.75 -24.25 2.13
CA SER A 44 -18.42 -24.41 2.72
C SER A 44 -18.48 -25.12 4.08
N PRO A 45 -17.52 -26.03 4.40
CA PRO A 45 -17.39 -26.62 5.74
C PRO A 45 -17.39 -25.55 6.86
N PRO A 46 -17.90 -25.84 8.07
CA PRO A 46 -18.04 -24.84 9.14
C PRO A 46 -16.74 -24.17 9.57
N ASP A 47 -15.62 -24.85 9.39
CA ASP A 47 -14.24 -24.45 9.69
C ASP A 47 -13.50 -23.81 8.49
N PHE A 48 -14.07 -23.88 7.29
CA PHE A 48 -13.50 -23.29 6.07
C PHE A 48 -14.00 -21.85 5.87
N GLU A 49 -13.07 -20.90 5.64
CA GLU A 49 -13.40 -19.55 5.21
C GLU A 49 -12.77 -19.28 3.84
N PRO A 50 -13.55 -19.29 2.74
CA PRO A 50 -13.02 -19.17 1.39
C PRO A 50 -12.15 -17.94 1.14
N SER A 51 -12.50 -16.76 1.69
CA SER A 51 -11.71 -15.54 1.48
C SER A 51 -10.36 -15.61 2.21
N MET A 52 -10.30 -16.24 3.39
CA MET A 52 -9.05 -16.46 4.12
C MET A 52 -8.12 -17.41 3.34
N SER A 53 -8.67 -18.50 2.82
CA SER A 53 -7.89 -19.45 2.01
C SER A 53 -7.49 -18.88 0.64
N LEU A 54 -8.25 -17.96 0.04
CA LEU A 54 -7.79 -17.20 -1.12
C LEU A 54 -6.61 -16.29 -0.78
N LEU A 55 -6.66 -15.57 0.33
CA LEU A 55 -5.55 -14.73 0.80
C LEU A 55 -4.27 -15.55 1.02
N GLU A 56 -4.35 -16.65 1.75
CA GLU A 56 -3.23 -17.57 2.00
C GLU A 56 -2.69 -18.20 0.70
N SER A 57 -3.57 -18.64 -0.20
CA SER A 57 -3.18 -19.19 -1.51
C SER A 57 -2.50 -18.15 -2.39
N THR A 58 -2.94 -16.90 -2.31
CA THR A 58 -2.39 -15.75 -3.05
C THR A 58 -0.98 -15.42 -2.53
N VAL A 59 -0.80 -15.38 -1.20
CA VAL A 59 0.53 -15.29 -0.56
C VAL A 59 1.44 -16.44 -0.97
N MET A 60 0.98 -17.68 -0.88
CA MET A 60 1.78 -18.86 -1.23
C MET A 60 2.17 -18.87 -2.71
N HIS A 61 1.23 -18.60 -3.62
CA HIS A 61 1.47 -18.60 -5.05
C HIS A 61 2.60 -17.64 -5.44
N TYR A 62 2.52 -16.38 -5.01
CA TYR A 62 3.56 -15.41 -5.35
C TYR A 62 4.84 -15.63 -4.53
N SER A 63 4.77 -16.10 -3.27
CA SER A 63 5.95 -16.50 -2.50
C SER A 63 6.77 -17.61 -3.18
N THR A 64 6.10 -18.59 -3.81
CA THR A 64 6.77 -19.67 -4.53
C THR A 64 7.32 -19.18 -5.87
N ASN A 65 6.49 -18.50 -6.67
CA ASN A 65 6.78 -18.22 -8.09
C ASN A 65 7.46 -16.85 -8.35
N ALA A 66 7.84 -16.09 -7.31
CA ALA A 66 8.47 -14.76 -7.44
C ALA A 66 9.76 -14.71 -8.30
N LEU A 67 10.43 -15.84 -8.55
CA LEU A 67 11.60 -15.92 -9.44
C LEU A 67 11.22 -16.10 -10.92
N GLU A 68 10.04 -16.65 -11.20
CA GLU A 68 9.52 -16.85 -12.55
C GLU A 68 8.70 -15.62 -13.01
N VAL A 69 7.92 -15.07 -12.08
CA VAL A 69 7.15 -13.84 -12.27
C VAL A 69 7.98 -12.65 -11.81
N ARG A 70 8.67 -11.96 -12.72
CA ARG A 70 9.17 -10.59 -12.50
C ARG A 70 7.97 -9.64 -12.68
N PRO A 71 7.31 -9.19 -11.60
CA PRO A 71 6.02 -8.51 -11.71
C PRO A 71 6.24 -7.03 -11.98
N ASP A 72 5.40 -6.46 -12.84
CA ASP A 72 5.35 -5.01 -13.01
C ASP A 72 4.56 -4.34 -11.87
N LEU A 73 4.58 -3.01 -11.84
CA LEU A 73 3.85 -2.21 -10.84
C LEU A 73 2.34 -2.46 -10.88
N VAL A 74 1.78 -2.86 -12.03
CA VAL A 74 0.35 -3.18 -12.18
C VAL A 74 0.04 -4.51 -11.50
N THR A 75 0.86 -5.54 -11.73
CA THR A 75 0.77 -6.85 -11.08
C THR A 75 0.90 -6.72 -9.57
N CYS A 76 1.88 -5.93 -9.09
CA CYS A 76 2.02 -5.63 -7.66
C CYS A 76 0.81 -4.87 -7.10
N SER A 77 0.23 -3.93 -7.85
CA SER A 77 -0.98 -3.20 -7.44
C SER A 77 -2.17 -4.13 -7.28
N ILE A 78 -2.40 -5.02 -8.26
CA ILE A 78 -3.49 -6.02 -8.22
C ILE A 78 -3.30 -6.96 -7.03
N TYR A 79 -2.08 -7.45 -6.80
CA TYR A 79 -1.76 -8.33 -5.68
C TYR A 79 -2.05 -7.69 -4.30
N VAL A 80 -1.77 -6.39 -4.12
CA VAL A 80 -2.15 -5.64 -2.91
C VAL A 80 -3.67 -5.52 -2.79
N VAL A 81 -4.35 -5.15 -3.88
CA VAL A 81 -5.81 -4.96 -3.95
C VAL A 81 -6.56 -6.24 -3.62
N ASP A 82 -6.21 -7.35 -4.27
CA ASP A 82 -6.78 -8.69 -4.03
C ASP A 82 -6.52 -9.12 -2.58
N GLY A 83 -5.29 -8.90 -2.07
CA GLY A 83 -4.94 -9.20 -0.68
C GLY A 83 -5.77 -8.42 0.35
N PHE A 84 -6.06 -7.15 0.09
CA PHE A 84 -6.92 -6.32 0.94
C PHE A 84 -8.40 -6.70 0.85
N ASP A 85 -8.91 -6.98 -0.35
CA ASP A 85 -10.29 -7.44 -0.56
C ASP A 85 -10.55 -8.78 0.16
N PHE A 86 -9.67 -9.77 -0.03
CA PHE A 86 -9.79 -11.07 0.64
C PHE A 86 -9.69 -10.95 2.16
N ALA A 87 -8.78 -10.12 2.69
CA ALA A 87 -8.70 -9.86 4.13
C ALA A 87 -9.95 -9.16 4.67
N TYR A 88 -10.51 -8.19 3.93
CA TYR A 88 -11.73 -7.49 4.32
C TYR A 88 -12.95 -8.43 4.31
N ARG A 89 -13.12 -9.27 3.30
CA ARG A 89 -14.19 -10.28 3.25
C ARG A 89 -14.07 -11.26 4.41
N ALA A 90 -12.86 -11.79 4.65
CA ALA A 90 -12.60 -12.78 5.68
C ALA A 90 -12.78 -12.26 7.12
N ARG A 91 -12.48 -10.98 7.41
CA ARG A 91 -12.67 -10.38 8.76
C ARG A 91 -14.13 -10.43 9.26
N SER A 92 -15.08 -10.54 8.34
CA SER A 92 -16.52 -10.60 8.64
C SER A 92 -16.97 -12.01 9.04
N SER A 93 -16.07 -13.00 8.98
CA SER A 93 -16.32 -14.40 9.30
C SER A 93 -15.82 -14.72 10.70
N ASN A 94 -16.70 -15.22 11.58
CA ASN A 94 -16.33 -15.67 12.92
C ASN A 94 -15.44 -16.94 12.94
N ARG A 95 -15.08 -17.46 11.77
CA ARG A 95 -14.21 -18.61 11.53
C ARG A 95 -12.71 -18.24 11.52
N VAL A 96 -12.39 -16.95 11.59
CA VAL A 96 -11.03 -16.42 11.38
C VAL A 96 -10.64 -15.50 12.52
N SER A 97 -9.43 -15.68 13.07
CA SER A 97 -8.85 -14.77 14.06
C SER A 97 -8.15 -13.58 13.40
N GLU A 98 -8.12 -12.43 14.06
CA GLU A 98 -7.38 -11.26 13.58
C GLU A 98 -5.89 -11.58 13.38
N ASP A 99 -5.27 -12.36 14.27
CA ASP A 99 -3.86 -12.78 14.13
C ASP A 99 -3.58 -13.52 12.82
N ARG A 100 -4.50 -14.37 12.35
CA ARG A 100 -4.36 -15.11 11.09
C ARG A 100 -4.45 -14.16 9.88
N LEU A 101 -5.35 -13.18 9.94
CA LEU A 101 -5.45 -12.13 8.91
C LEU A 101 -4.20 -11.25 8.89
N ILE A 102 -3.69 -10.86 10.07
CA ILE A 102 -2.47 -10.06 10.22
C ILE A 102 -1.26 -10.82 9.65
N GLN A 103 -1.09 -12.09 10.01
CA GLN A 103 -0.01 -12.94 9.50
C GLN A 103 -0.06 -13.08 7.97
N ALA A 104 -1.24 -13.21 7.39
CA ALA A 104 -1.38 -13.32 5.94
C ALA A 104 -1.15 -11.98 5.21
N LEU A 105 -1.60 -10.85 5.78
CA LEU A 105 -1.26 -9.51 5.27
C LEU A 105 0.24 -9.19 5.38
N ASP A 106 0.91 -9.65 6.45
CA ASP A 106 2.37 -9.59 6.55
C ASP A 106 3.05 -10.46 5.48
N GLY A 107 2.44 -11.59 5.11
CA GLY A 107 2.83 -12.40 3.96
C GLY A 107 2.71 -11.66 2.62
N VAL A 108 1.62 -10.91 2.42
CA VAL A 108 1.44 -10.03 1.25
C VAL A 108 2.54 -8.96 1.20
N ASN A 109 2.82 -8.29 2.32
CA ASN A 109 3.90 -7.32 2.41
C ASN A 109 5.28 -7.96 2.11
N ALA A 110 5.59 -9.12 2.69
CA ALA A 110 6.87 -9.81 2.49
C ALA A 110 7.11 -10.26 1.03
N VAL A 111 6.05 -10.63 0.31
CA VAL A 111 6.12 -10.92 -1.13
C VAL A 111 6.46 -9.67 -1.94
N ILE A 112 5.87 -8.52 -1.61
CA ILE A 112 6.15 -7.24 -2.27
C ILE A 112 7.61 -6.82 -2.04
N GLU A 113 8.11 -6.92 -0.80
CA GLU A 113 9.53 -6.69 -0.50
C GLU A 113 10.45 -7.59 -1.34
N ARG A 114 10.08 -8.85 -1.53
CA ARG A 114 10.86 -9.78 -2.35
C ARG A 114 10.90 -9.37 -3.82
N PHE A 115 9.81 -8.86 -4.40
CA PHE A 115 9.79 -8.42 -5.80
C PHE A 115 10.78 -7.28 -6.07
N LYS A 116 10.89 -6.30 -5.17
CA LYS A 116 11.88 -5.21 -5.26
C LYS A 116 13.31 -5.73 -5.21
N ASN A 117 13.60 -6.61 -4.26
CA ASN A 117 14.92 -7.24 -4.12
C ASN A 117 15.31 -8.09 -5.36
N LEU A 118 14.36 -8.47 -6.22
CA LEU A 118 14.61 -9.20 -7.47
C LEU A 118 14.73 -8.31 -8.71
N ASP A 119 14.30 -7.05 -8.63
CA ASP A 119 14.42 -6.08 -9.72
C ASP A 119 15.09 -4.78 -9.22
N PRO A 120 16.42 -4.64 -9.34
CA PRO A 120 17.10 -3.39 -8.92
C PRO A 120 16.61 -2.15 -9.70
N ASN A 121 15.96 -2.33 -10.85
CA ASN A 121 15.39 -1.24 -11.65
C ASN A 121 13.96 -0.87 -11.20
N PHE A 122 13.39 -1.61 -10.23
CA PHE A 122 12.26 -1.17 -9.41
C PHE A 122 12.68 0.04 -8.53
N ASP A 123 13.95 0.08 -8.15
CA ASP A 123 14.58 1.20 -7.42
C ASP A 123 15.30 2.19 -8.36
N GLU A 124 15.94 1.79 -9.48
CA GLU A 124 16.52 2.78 -10.43
C GLU A 124 15.48 3.63 -11.19
N LYS A 125 14.19 3.23 -11.19
CA LYS A 125 13.08 4.13 -11.60
C LYS A 125 12.74 5.19 -10.55
N GLN A 126 13.33 5.11 -9.36
CA GLN A 126 13.21 6.09 -8.28
C GLN A 126 14.40 7.07 -8.34
N PRO A 127 14.19 8.38 -8.14
CA PRO A 127 15.27 9.37 -8.18
C PRO A 127 16.19 9.19 -6.97
N THR A 128 17.45 8.81 -7.22
CA THR A 128 18.39 8.40 -6.17
C THR A 128 18.77 9.50 -5.17
N LYS A 129 18.92 9.06 -3.90
CA LYS A 129 19.63 9.65 -2.73
C LYS A 129 18.75 9.87 -1.48
N GLY A 130 18.71 8.85 -0.63
CA GLY A 130 18.31 8.95 0.77
C GLY A 130 18.68 7.66 1.51
N ASN A 131 19.34 7.75 2.67
CA ASN A 131 19.62 6.57 3.50
C ASN A 131 18.38 6.25 4.34
N LEU A 132 17.46 5.45 3.79
CA LEU A 132 16.27 4.99 4.50
C LEU A 132 16.60 3.81 5.43
N THR A 133 16.43 4.01 6.73
CA THR A 133 16.54 2.94 7.74
C THR A 133 15.19 2.25 7.94
N SER A 134 15.27 0.90 7.96
CA SER A 134 14.33 -0.14 8.44
C SER A 134 12.82 0.15 8.59
N PHE A 135 12.02 -0.85 8.21
CA PHE A 135 10.57 -0.97 8.40
C PHE A 135 9.64 0.03 7.69
N SER A 136 10.12 1.21 7.26
CA SER A 136 9.23 2.17 6.58
C SER A 136 9.54 2.52 5.12
N ALA A 137 10.59 1.96 4.49
CA ALA A 137 11.13 2.32 3.16
C ALA A 137 10.19 2.03 1.94
N ASN A 138 8.88 2.17 2.15
CA ASN A 138 7.87 1.31 1.55
C ASN A 138 6.98 2.07 0.57
N ILE A 139 7.57 2.80 -0.39
CA ILE A 139 6.92 3.60 -1.46
C ILE A 139 6.07 2.74 -2.44
N TRP A 140 5.02 2.05 -1.99
CA TRP A 140 4.43 0.94 -2.75
C TRP A 140 3.04 1.19 -3.38
N LEU A 141 2.36 2.31 -3.10
CA LEU A 141 1.05 2.66 -3.74
C LEU A 141 0.92 4.11 -4.26
N VAL A 142 1.98 4.92 -4.20
CA VAL A 142 1.97 6.32 -4.65
C VAL A 142 3.25 6.66 -5.43
N TYR A 143 3.33 6.12 -6.65
CA TYR A 143 4.11 6.71 -7.75
C TYR A 143 3.15 7.28 -8.80
N GLN A 144 2.34 8.28 -8.42
CA GLN A 144 1.73 9.15 -9.44
C GLN A 144 2.80 10.19 -9.81
N HIS A 145 2.94 10.50 -11.10
CA HIS A 145 4.12 11.21 -11.58
C HIS A 145 4.25 12.62 -10.97
N ASN A 146 5.45 12.88 -10.42
CA ASN A 146 6.00 14.16 -9.92
C ASN A 146 5.97 14.41 -8.40
N GLY A 147 5.36 13.55 -7.57
CA GLY A 147 5.39 13.71 -6.10
C GLY A 147 6.20 12.63 -5.37
N ARG A 148 7.25 13.02 -4.64
CA ARG A 148 8.10 12.11 -3.82
C ARG A 148 7.38 11.72 -2.52
N LEU A 149 6.50 10.71 -2.54
CA LEU A 149 5.78 10.30 -1.33
C LEU A 149 5.76 8.79 -1.08
N GLU A 150 6.55 8.38 -0.09
CA GLU A 150 6.49 7.10 0.58
C GLU A 150 5.11 6.90 1.23
N CYS A 151 4.29 6.06 0.59
CA CYS A 151 3.03 5.55 1.12
C CYS A 151 3.24 4.08 1.48
N SER A 152 3.53 3.82 2.76
CA SER A 152 3.85 2.49 3.30
C SER A 152 2.71 1.48 3.10
N TYR A 153 3.02 0.18 3.22
CA TYR A 153 2.00 -0.88 3.19
C TYR A 153 0.94 -0.70 4.29
N VAL A 154 1.33 -0.21 5.47
CA VAL A 154 0.39 0.15 6.55
C VAL A 154 -0.46 1.36 6.17
N GLY A 155 0.08 2.36 5.46
CA GLY A 155 -0.69 3.49 4.93
C GLY A 155 -1.69 3.07 3.84
N ALA A 156 -1.31 2.10 3.00
CA ALA A 156 -2.21 1.47 2.04
C ALA A 156 -3.34 0.68 2.74
N ALA A 157 -3.01 -0.10 3.77
CA ALA A 157 -3.99 -0.82 4.59
C ALA A 157 -4.93 0.13 5.36
N ALA A 158 -4.43 1.29 5.80
CA ALA A 158 -5.24 2.35 6.41
C ALA A 158 -6.24 2.95 5.41
N ARG A 159 -5.81 3.25 4.17
CA ARG A 159 -6.72 3.66 3.08
C ARG A 159 -7.78 2.60 2.77
N ALA A 160 -7.43 1.32 2.87
CA ALA A 160 -8.35 0.20 2.66
C ALA A 160 -9.29 -0.10 3.86
N GLY A 161 -9.22 0.66 4.97
CA GLY A 161 -10.06 0.41 6.14
C GLY A 161 -9.73 -0.89 6.89
N LEU A 162 -8.50 -1.38 6.83
CA LEU A 162 -8.07 -2.60 7.54
C LEU A 162 -7.72 -2.29 9.00
N THR A 163 -8.73 -1.89 9.77
CA THR A 163 -8.62 -1.35 11.13
C THR A 163 -7.82 -2.23 12.08
N PHE A 164 -8.05 -3.54 12.07
CA PHE A 164 -7.32 -4.52 12.88
C PHE A 164 -5.81 -4.53 12.56
N TYR A 165 -5.45 -4.49 11.27
CA TYR A 165 -4.06 -4.51 10.83
C TYR A 165 -3.33 -3.22 11.19
N VAL A 166 -3.95 -2.06 10.97
CA VAL A 166 -3.34 -0.76 11.33
C VAL A 166 -3.17 -0.64 12.84
N LYS A 167 -4.18 -1.06 13.63
CA LYS A 167 -4.08 -1.08 15.10
C LYS A 167 -2.96 -1.99 15.58
N ASN A 168 -2.83 -3.19 15.01
CA ASN A 168 -1.73 -4.10 15.32
C ASN A 168 -0.36 -3.47 15.02
N LYS A 169 -0.14 -2.94 13.80
CA LYS A 169 1.17 -2.42 13.40
C LYS A 169 1.58 -1.13 14.10
N VAL A 170 0.66 -0.20 14.34
CA VAL A 170 0.93 1.03 15.11
C VAL A 170 1.15 0.73 16.61
N SER A 171 0.60 -0.37 17.13
CA SER A 171 0.88 -0.82 18.50
C SER A 171 2.23 -1.53 18.61
N GLN A 172 2.67 -2.23 17.56
CA GLN A 172 3.99 -2.87 17.47
C GLN A 172 5.12 -1.87 17.18
N ASP A 173 4.89 -0.88 16.32
CA ASP A 173 5.86 0.14 15.92
C ASP A 173 5.23 1.55 15.88
N LYS A 174 5.49 2.33 16.94
CA LYS A 174 5.10 3.75 17.01
C LYS A 174 5.87 4.65 16.05
N SER A 175 7.00 4.20 15.50
CA SER A 175 7.77 4.97 14.49
C SER A 175 7.04 5.11 13.14
N LEU A 176 5.96 4.35 12.95
CA LEU A 176 5.01 4.53 11.84
C LEU A 176 4.22 5.85 11.94
N LEU A 177 4.04 6.42 13.13
CA LEU A 177 3.34 7.70 13.35
C LEU A 177 4.26 8.92 13.22
N LEU A 178 5.57 8.76 13.48
CA LEU A 178 6.53 9.87 13.42
C LEU A 178 6.56 10.51 12.02
N TYR A 179 6.76 11.83 11.95
CA TYR A 179 7.02 12.48 10.66
C TYR A 179 8.35 11.98 10.05
N LYS A 180 8.35 11.70 8.74
CA LYS A 180 9.58 11.51 7.95
C LYS A 180 9.48 12.34 6.66
N PRO A 181 10.51 13.12 6.27
CA PRO A 181 10.50 13.86 5.02
C PRO A 181 10.30 12.94 3.80
N ASN A 182 9.43 13.34 2.87
CA ASN A 182 9.01 12.53 1.70
C ASN A 182 8.18 11.27 2.06
N ARG A 183 7.61 11.17 3.28
CA ARG A 183 6.66 10.12 3.68
C ARG A 183 5.30 10.75 4.00
N GLY A 184 4.24 10.26 3.36
CA GLY A 184 2.88 10.64 3.74
C GLY A 184 2.54 9.98 5.09
N SER A 185 1.89 10.71 6.00
CA SER A 185 1.51 10.12 7.29
C SER A 185 0.42 9.05 7.10
N LEU A 186 0.26 8.14 8.08
CA LEU A 186 -0.83 7.15 8.02
C LEU A 186 -2.21 7.84 7.99
N LEU A 187 -2.31 9.00 8.63
CA LEU A 187 -3.51 9.82 8.71
C LEU A 187 -3.81 10.49 7.35
N GLU A 188 -2.79 11.06 6.69
CA GLU A 188 -2.88 11.55 5.31
C GLU A 188 -3.26 10.43 4.33
N ALA A 189 -2.61 9.26 4.44
CA ALA A 189 -2.83 8.09 3.60
C ALA A 189 -4.27 7.58 3.64
N ASN A 190 -4.92 7.65 4.80
CA ASN A 190 -6.29 7.24 5.03
C ASN A 190 -7.31 8.32 4.58
N ILE A 191 -7.13 9.56 5.06
CA ILE A 191 -8.08 10.65 4.79
C ILE A 191 -8.20 10.90 3.29
N PHE A 192 -7.08 10.93 2.57
CA PHE A 192 -7.06 11.19 1.14
C PHE A 192 -6.83 9.89 0.37
N ASP A 193 -7.90 9.29 -0.15
CA ASP A 193 -7.84 8.21 -1.14
C ASP A 193 -7.01 8.62 -2.38
N ARG A 194 -6.95 9.94 -2.65
CA ARG A 194 -6.39 10.56 -3.86
C ARG A 194 -5.25 11.57 -3.59
N ILE A 195 -4.27 11.27 -2.72
CA ILE A 195 -3.14 12.19 -2.35
C ILE A 195 -2.52 12.98 -3.52
N GLN A 196 -2.44 12.43 -4.74
CA GLN A 196 -1.80 13.10 -5.89
C GLN A 196 -2.72 13.42 -7.08
N ALA A 197 -4.04 13.19 -7.00
CA ALA A 197 -4.93 13.32 -8.18
C ALA A 197 -5.14 14.76 -8.69
N ASP A 198 -4.78 15.78 -7.91
CA ASP A 198 -4.81 17.20 -8.31
C ASP A 198 -3.62 17.55 -9.24
N MET A 199 -2.59 16.70 -9.30
CA MET A 199 -1.44 16.87 -10.20
C MET A 199 -1.68 16.30 -11.61
N ARG A 200 -2.64 16.89 -12.34
CA ARG A 200 -2.71 16.98 -13.82
C ARG A 200 -2.56 15.71 -14.70
N TRP A 201 -2.55 14.48 -14.17
CA TRP A 201 -2.33 13.25 -14.96
C TRP A 201 -3.59 12.36 -15.05
N ASN A 202 -4.15 12.22 -16.26
CA ASN A 202 -5.57 11.87 -16.46
C ASN A 202 -5.83 10.47 -17.07
N THR A 203 -4.80 9.65 -17.27
CA THR A 203 -4.89 8.35 -17.98
C THR A 203 -4.54 7.13 -17.12
N PHE A 204 -3.35 7.07 -16.52
CA PHE A 204 -2.91 5.89 -15.75
C PHE A 204 -3.70 5.70 -14.44
N THR A 205 -4.14 6.81 -13.84
CA THR A 205 -4.92 6.87 -12.60
C THR A 205 -6.28 6.20 -12.73
N LYS A 206 -6.92 6.21 -13.91
CA LYS A 206 -8.26 5.61 -14.11
C LYS A 206 -8.26 4.10 -13.83
N THR A 207 -7.20 3.36 -14.19
CA THR A 207 -7.11 1.91 -13.98
C THR A 207 -6.86 1.54 -12.51
N GLN A 208 -5.87 2.16 -11.85
CA GLN A 208 -5.59 1.89 -10.42
C GLN A 208 -6.74 2.35 -9.51
N HIS A 209 -7.41 3.45 -9.84
CA HIS A 209 -8.63 3.88 -9.15
C HIS A 209 -9.76 2.87 -9.33
N SER A 210 -9.94 2.28 -10.52
CA SER A 210 -10.91 1.19 -10.74
C SER A 210 -10.63 -0.06 -9.91
N LEU A 211 -9.35 -0.37 -9.64
CA LEU A 211 -8.95 -1.52 -8.81
C LEU A 211 -9.28 -1.31 -7.33
N LEU A 212 -8.89 -0.16 -6.74
CA LEU A 212 -9.28 0.16 -5.36
C LEU A 212 -10.78 0.49 -5.21
N GLN A 213 -11.46 0.91 -6.28
CA GLN A 213 -12.93 0.94 -6.32
C GLN A 213 -13.57 -0.46 -6.26
N GLY A 214 -12.84 -1.53 -6.64
CA GLY A 214 -13.26 -2.91 -6.41
C GLY A 214 -13.30 -3.26 -4.92
N CYS A 215 -12.34 -2.77 -4.14
CA CYS A 215 -12.32 -2.86 -2.68
C CYS A 215 -13.39 -2.01 -1.96
N ARG A 216 -14.40 -1.47 -2.66
CA ARG A 216 -15.57 -0.80 -2.04
C ARG A 216 -16.54 -1.80 -1.41
N VAL A 217 -16.02 -2.67 -0.55
CA VAL A 217 -16.86 -3.50 0.31
C VAL A 217 -17.63 -2.56 1.26
N ALA A 218 -18.92 -2.85 1.49
CA ALA A 218 -19.75 -2.03 2.36
C ALA A 218 -19.13 -1.93 3.77
N GLY A 219 -19.10 -0.71 4.32
CA GLY A 219 -18.48 -0.39 5.61
C GLY A 219 -17.13 0.35 5.54
N ALA A 220 -16.38 0.26 4.44
CA ALA A 220 -14.96 0.69 4.41
C ALA A 220 -14.73 2.19 4.74
N ARG A 221 -15.73 3.05 4.56
CA ARG A 221 -15.72 4.44 5.08
C ARG A 221 -15.75 4.50 6.62
N CYS A 222 -16.65 3.76 7.26
CA CYS A 222 -16.75 3.70 8.72
C CYS A 222 -15.44 3.17 9.33
N ASP A 223 -14.86 2.14 8.71
CA ASP A 223 -13.54 1.63 9.09
C ASP A 223 -12.42 2.66 8.93
N ARG A 224 -12.40 3.40 7.81
CA ARG A 224 -11.46 4.52 7.63
C ARG A 224 -11.60 5.57 8.73
N LEU A 225 -12.82 5.92 9.16
CA LEU A 225 -13.07 6.84 10.29
C LEU A 225 -12.59 6.27 11.63
N ASP A 226 -12.76 4.98 11.87
CA ASP A 226 -12.28 4.31 13.08
C ASP A 226 -10.74 4.17 13.11
N VAL A 227 -10.10 4.04 11.94
CA VAL A 227 -8.64 4.18 11.81
C VAL A 227 -8.19 5.64 12.00
N ILE A 228 -8.90 6.62 11.42
CA ILE A 228 -8.61 8.06 11.62
C ILE A 228 -8.67 8.40 13.11
N ARG A 229 -9.73 7.99 13.81
CA ARG A 229 -9.88 8.19 15.25
C ARG A 229 -8.75 7.51 16.02
N PHE A 230 -8.47 6.24 15.75
CA PHE A 230 -7.37 5.52 16.39
C PHE A 230 -5.99 6.16 16.17
N LEU A 231 -5.72 6.66 14.96
CA LEU A 231 -4.47 7.36 14.66
C LEU A 231 -4.39 8.67 15.47
N LEU A 232 -5.45 9.48 15.49
CA LEU A 232 -5.53 10.72 16.27
C LEU A 232 -5.43 10.48 17.79
N GLU A 233 -6.03 9.41 18.31
CA GLU A 233 -5.90 8.96 19.71
C GLU A 233 -4.46 8.55 20.10
N ASN A 234 -3.58 8.33 19.11
CA ASN A 234 -2.22 7.82 19.29
C ASN A 234 -1.12 8.75 18.76
N GLU A 235 -1.48 9.91 18.19
CA GLU A 235 -0.56 10.85 17.55
C GLU A 235 -0.29 12.06 18.47
N GLU A 236 0.93 12.16 19.01
CA GLU A 236 1.31 13.20 19.98
C GLU A 236 1.51 14.61 19.37
N ASN A 237 1.53 14.73 18.04
CA ASN A 237 1.91 15.96 17.34
C ASN A 237 0.97 16.23 16.16
N HIS A 238 0.53 17.49 15.98
CA HIS A 238 -0.32 17.86 14.84
C HIS A 238 0.39 17.65 13.49
N CYS A 239 -0.19 16.78 12.66
CA CYS A 239 0.32 16.41 11.36
C CYS A 239 0.10 17.53 10.32
N THR A 240 1.16 17.91 9.59
CA THR A 240 1.05 18.54 8.26
C THR A 240 1.01 17.44 7.20
N ILE A 241 0.27 17.64 6.10
CA ILE A 241 0.39 16.76 4.95
C ILE A 241 1.77 16.92 4.28
N ALA A 242 2.12 15.97 3.41
CA ALA A 242 3.26 15.97 2.50
C ALA A 242 3.78 17.32 1.98
N SER A 243 2.89 18.26 1.65
CA SER A 243 3.23 19.58 1.09
C SER A 243 3.67 20.62 2.12
N GLY A 244 3.55 20.33 3.42
CA GLY A 244 3.67 21.31 4.52
C GLY A 244 2.38 22.08 4.82
N GLU A 245 1.29 21.83 4.09
CA GLU A 245 -0.04 22.35 4.42
C GLU A 245 -0.58 21.69 5.70
N PRO A 246 -1.16 22.44 6.66
CA PRO A 246 -1.81 21.84 7.83
C PRO A 246 -2.93 20.88 7.41
N LEU A 247 -3.00 19.70 8.02
CA LEU A 247 -3.93 18.65 7.61
C LEU A 247 -5.39 19.12 7.58
N TYR A 248 -5.82 19.89 8.59
CA TYR A 248 -7.16 20.46 8.66
C TYR A 248 -7.49 21.34 7.45
N ASP A 249 -6.57 22.21 7.02
CA ASP A 249 -6.79 23.10 5.88
C ASP A 249 -6.80 22.33 4.54
N ALA A 250 -5.95 21.31 4.39
CA ALA A 250 -5.97 20.42 3.24
C ALA A 250 -7.31 19.66 3.10
N VAL A 251 -7.86 19.15 4.21
CA VAL A 251 -9.20 18.53 4.25
C VAL A 251 -10.28 19.57 3.92
N LYS A 252 -10.22 20.76 4.53
CA LYS A 252 -11.19 21.85 4.35
C LYS A 252 -11.19 22.45 2.94
N ARG A 253 -10.06 22.37 2.24
CA ARG A 253 -9.89 22.75 0.82
C ARG A 253 -10.50 21.73 -0.14
N LEU A 254 -10.53 20.45 0.24
CA LEU A 254 -11.12 19.37 -0.56
C LEU A 254 -12.58 19.08 -0.23
N ALA A 255 -13.06 19.49 0.96
CA ALA A 255 -14.48 19.50 1.31
C ALA A 255 -15.26 20.37 0.28
N PRO A 256 -16.27 19.83 -0.43
CA PRO A 256 -16.86 20.47 -1.61
C PRO A 256 -17.79 21.68 -1.34
N GLY A 257 -17.76 22.26 -0.14
CA GLY A 257 -18.44 23.51 0.19
C GLY A 257 -17.80 24.79 -0.39
N LYS A 258 -16.64 24.68 -1.06
CA LYS A 258 -15.97 25.79 -1.77
C LYS A 258 -15.68 25.50 -3.25
N ILE A 259 -16.67 24.98 -3.98
CA ILE A 259 -16.81 25.40 -5.39
C ILE A 259 -17.23 26.88 -5.37
N VAL A 260 -16.25 27.77 -5.25
CA VAL A 260 -16.43 29.18 -5.59
C VAL A 260 -16.94 29.22 -7.02
N ASN A 261 -18.02 29.97 -7.28
CA ASN A 261 -18.53 30.17 -8.63
C ASN A 261 -17.56 31.06 -9.42
N SER A 262 -16.43 30.47 -9.85
CA SER A 262 -15.48 31.06 -10.77
C SER A 262 -16.11 31.16 -12.16
N ASN A 263 -16.99 32.16 -12.31
CA ASN A 263 -17.66 32.48 -13.58
C ASN A 263 -16.70 32.98 -14.67
N ASP A 264 -15.41 33.10 -14.34
CA ASP A 264 -14.38 33.87 -15.03
C ASP A 264 -13.39 33.01 -15.85
N SER A 265 -13.67 31.71 -16.00
CA SER A 265 -12.92 30.81 -16.89
C SER A 265 -13.86 30.03 -17.80
N GLY A 266 -13.95 30.47 -19.06
CA GLY A 266 -14.79 29.89 -20.12
C GLY A 266 -14.35 28.50 -20.63
N GLY A 267 -13.70 27.70 -19.79
CA GLY A 267 -13.32 26.32 -20.12
C GLY A 267 -14.54 25.39 -20.15
N PRO A 268 -14.56 24.35 -21.00
CA PRO A 268 -15.66 23.40 -21.07
C PRO A 268 -15.81 22.65 -19.73
N LYS A 269 -16.98 22.81 -19.09
CA LYS A 269 -17.31 22.16 -17.81
C LYS A 269 -17.50 20.65 -17.98
N THR A 270 -16.40 19.89 -17.92
CA THR A 270 -16.39 18.43 -17.96
C THR A 270 -17.12 17.85 -16.74
N LYS A 271 -18.27 17.21 -16.97
CA LYS A 271 -19.14 16.69 -15.91
C LYS A 271 -18.56 15.47 -15.15
N GLU A 272 -17.40 14.94 -15.55
CA GLU A 272 -16.81 13.70 -15.00
C GLU A 272 -16.43 13.78 -13.50
N HIS A 273 -16.21 14.98 -12.95
CA HIS A 273 -15.69 15.14 -11.58
C HIS A 273 -16.65 14.75 -10.44
N ARG A 274 -17.92 14.40 -10.72
CA ARG A 274 -18.93 14.12 -9.68
C ARG A 274 -18.87 12.71 -9.07
N ASN A 275 -18.12 11.77 -9.64
CA ASN A 275 -18.03 10.40 -9.15
C ASN A 275 -16.79 10.17 -8.25
N LEU A 276 -16.55 11.08 -7.30
CA LEU A 276 -15.54 10.88 -6.26
C LEU A 276 -15.97 9.71 -5.32
N PRO A 277 -15.03 8.93 -4.76
CA PRO A 277 -15.35 7.89 -3.77
C PRO A 277 -15.86 8.44 -2.44
N ASP A 278 -15.40 9.63 -2.10
CA ASP A 278 -15.71 10.36 -0.89
C ASP A 278 -16.56 11.58 -1.27
N ASP A 279 -17.64 11.81 -0.54
CA ASP A 279 -18.62 12.89 -0.77
C ASP A 279 -18.45 14.02 0.26
N GLU A 280 -19.35 15.01 0.24
CA GLU A 280 -19.32 16.12 1.18
C GLU A 280 -19.40 15.68 2.64
N GLU A 281 -20.23 14.66 2.90
CA GLU A 281 -20.44 14.12 4.24
C GLU A 281 -19.16 13.47 4.79
N TRP A 282 -18.40 12.73 3.95
CA TRP A 282 -17.09 12.20 4.31
C TRP A 282 -16.17 13.28 4.90
N PHE A 283 -15.93 14.35 4.14
CA PHE A 283 -15.00 15.39 4.56
C PHE A 283 -15.51 16.17 5.78
N VAL A 284 -16.83 16.35 5.94
CA VAL A 284 -17.42 16.93 7.14
C VAL A 284 -17.21 16.04 8.37
N GLN A 285 -17.35 14.72 8.25
CA GLN A 285 -17.07 13.78 9.35
C GLN A 285 -15.58 13.77 9.73
N VAL A 286 -14.66 13.83 8.75
CA VAL A 286 -13.22 13.95 9.00
C VAL A 286 -12.86 15.27 9.68
N LEU A 287 -13.38 16.41 9.22
CA LEU A 287 -13.14 17.72 9.85
C LEU A 287 -13.60 17.74 11.31
N LYS A 288 -14.74 17.12 11.62
CA LYS A 288 -15.24 16.99 12.99
C LYS A 288 -14.35 16.12 13.88
N LEU A 289 -13.82 15.01 13.37
CA LEU A 289 -12.85 14.17 14.09
C LEU A 289 -11.53 14.94 14.35
N LEU A 290 -11.06 15.72 13.37
CA LEU A 290 -9.88 16.57 13.52
C LEU A 290 -10.10 17.64 14.60
N GLU A 291 -11.22 18.36 14.57
CA GLU A 291 -11.57 19.39 15.57
C GLU A 291 -11.67 18.82 16.99
N GLN A 292 -12.17 17.59 17.14
CA GLN A 292 -12.22 16.88 18.42
C GLN A 292 -10.83 16.54 19.00
N HIS A 293 -9.79 16.51 18.16
CA HIS A 293 -8.39 16.26 18.55
C HIS A 293 -7.52 17.53 18.41
N GLY A 294 -8.14 18.71 18.47
CA GLY A 294 -7.46 20.02 18.52
C GLY A 294 -6.99 20.58 17.18
N TYR A 295 -7.09 19.82 16.08
CA TYR A 295 -6.81 20.35 14.73
C TYR A 295 -7.89 21.36 14.34
N GLY A 296 -7.54 22.63 14.15
CA GLY A 296 -8.51 23.66 13.79
C GLY A 296 -7.92 24.92 13.16
N PRO A 297 -8.77 25.83 12.64
CA PRO A 297 -8.35 26.96 11.79
C PRO A 297 -7.57 28.06 12.52
N ALA A 298 -7.52 28.01 13.86
CA ALA A 298 -6.69 28.89 14.68
C ALA A 298 -5.31 28.29 14.98
N HIS A 299 -5.08 27.00 14.68
CA HIS A 299 -3.81 26.34 14.92
C HIS A 299 -2.80 26.71 13.84
N LYS A 300 -2.31 27.96 13.94
CA LYS A 300 -0.97 28.26 13.45
C LYS A 300 -0.05 27.22 14.08
N VAL A 301 0.62 26.45 13.24
CA VAL A 301 1.80 25.72 13.68
C VAL A 301 2.80 26.80 14.05
N ASP A 302 3.05 26.97 15.35
CA ASP A 302 4.25 27.69 15.77
C ASP A 302 5.41 26.89 15.22
N ASN A 303 5.99 27.39 14.13
CA ASN A 303 7.22 26.88 13.53
C ASN A 303 8.40 27.22 14.44
N GLY A 304 8.32 26.78 15.71
CA GLY A 304 9.43 26.72 16.64
C GLY A 304 10.54 25.98 15.93
N VAL A 305 11.63 26.70 15.71
CA VAL A 305 12.56 26.37 14.62
C VAL A 305 13.31 25.09 14.97
N VAL A 306 12.77 23.96 14.49
CA VAL A 306 13.51 22.71 14.24
C VAL A 306 14.46 23.00 13.08
N GLY A 307 15.47 23.82 13.37
CA GLY A 307 16.44 24.29 12.42
C GLY A 307 17.20 23.09 11.88
N ASN A 308 17.34 23.04 10.56
CA ASN A 308 18.23 22.10 9.92
C ASN A 308 19.68 22.44 10.29
N ASN A 309 20.12 22.00 11.48
CA ASN A 309 21.52 21.85 11.86
C ASN A 309 22.13 20.66 11.08
N LEU A 310 22.04 20.74 9.76
CA LEU A 310 22.79 19.93 8.81
C LEU A 310 24.19 20.56 8.72
N ASP A 311 25.11 19.90 9.42
CA ASP A 311 26.56 20.14 9.51
C ASP A 311 27.14 21.30 8.69
N LYS A 312 27.45 22.40 9.40
CA LYS A 312 28.49 23.35 9.01
C LYS A 312 29.67 23.30 9.99
N SER A 313 30.17 22.09 10.23
CA SER A 313 31.41 21.84 10.96
C SER A 313 32.32 20.90 10.16
N ASN A 314 33.62 21.14 10.28
CA ASN A 314 34.71 20.28 9.81
C ASN A 314 34.86 20.12 8.29
N GLY A 315 35.42 21.16 7.67
CA GLY A 315 36.50 20.90 6.72
C GLY A 315 37.73 20.30 7.43
N GLU A 316 38.71 19.82 6.66
CA GLU A 316 40.01 19.35 7.15
C GLU A 316 40.02 18.11 8.08
N THR A 317 39.79 16.91 7.52
CA THR A 317 40.80 15.81 7.51
C THR A 317 40.28 14.55 6.80
N GLU A 318 40.36 14.48 5.46
CA GLU A 318 40.31 13.17 4.78
C GLU A 318 41.09 13.13 3.44
N LYS A 319 42.43 13.07 3.52
CA LYS A 319 43.31 12.89 2.35
C LYS A 319 44.01 11.52 2.27
N GLU A 320 43.69 10.56 3.16
CA GLU A 320 44.52 9.36 3.33
C GLU A 320 43.78 8.01 3.54
N ASN A 321 42.70 7.71 2.80
CA ASN A 321 42.15 6.33 2.82
C ASN A 321 41.62 5.73 1.50
N LYS A 322 42.06 6.25 0.34
CA LYS A 322 41.73 5.63 -0.97
C LYS A 322 42.61 4.42 -1.34
N GLY A 323 43.73 4.21 -0.63
CA GLY A 323 44.66 3.10 -0.89
C GLY A 323 44.25 1.73 -0.32
N GLY A 324 43.46 1.70 0.76
CA GLY A 324 43.14 0.45 1.49
C GLY A 324 42.25 -0.52 0.70
N ARG A 325 41.09 -0.04 0.23
CA ARG A 325 40.08 -0.89 -0.44
C ARG A 325 40.60 -1.58 -1.71
N GLN A 326 41.44 -0.92 -2.53
CA GLN A 326 42.02 -1.56 -3.72
C GLN A 326 43.01 -2.70 -3.39
N ARG A 327 43.74 -2.61 -2.27
CA ARG A 327 44.64 -3.69 -1.83
C ARG A 327 43.87 -4.93 -1.35
N LEU A 328 42.70 -4.74 -0.73
CA LEU A 328 41.84 -5.83 -0.27
C LEU A 328 41.26 -6.63 -1.44
N PHE A 329 40.67 -5.94 -2.44
CA PHE A 329 40.12 -6.59 -3.63
C PHE A 329 41.18 -7.34 -4.45
N LYS A 330 42.39 -6.79 -4.62
CA LYS A 330 43.49 -7.50 -5.30
C LYS A 330 43.92 -8.78 -4.57
N ARG A 331 43.92 -8.80 -3.23
CA ARG A 331 44.20 -10.02 -2.44
C ARG A 331 43.11 -11.08 -2.53
N LEU A 332 41.83 -10.68 -2.56
CA LEU A 332 40.70 -11.61 -2.77
C LEU A 332 40.71 -12.24 -4.18
N ALA A 333 40.92 -11.43 -5.21
CA ALA A 333 41.02 -11.92 -6.60
C ALA A 333 42.19 -12.92 -6.77
N ALA A 334 43.33 -12.68 -6.13
CA ALA A 334 44.47 -13.60 -6.17
C ALA A 334 44.16 -14.96 -5.52
N LYS A 335 43.52 -14.98 -4.34
CA LYS A 335 43.11 -16.25 -3.69
C LYS A 335 42.11 -17.04 -4.52
N LEU A 336 41.16 -16.38 -5.17
CA LEU A 336 40.19 -17.05 -6.06
C LEU A 336 40.84 -17.61 -7.33
N LYS A 337 41.88 -16.96 -7.88
CA LYS A 337 42.63 -17.50 -9.03
C LYS A 337 43.43 -18.76 -8.68
N MET A 338 44.09 -18.80 -7.53
CA MET A 338 44.83 -20.00 -7.08
C MET A 338 43.91 -21.21 -6.82
N LYS A 339 42.72 -20.99 -6.22
CA LYS A 339 41.78 -22.08 -5.91
C LYS A 339 41.11 -22.71 -7.14
N ARG A 340 41.30 -22.17 -8.35
CA ARG A 340 40.81 -22.75 -9.62
C ARG A 340 41.82 -23.66 -10.32
N ASN A 341 43.10 -23.62 -9.92
CA ASN A 341 44.16 -24.42 -10.53
C ASN A 341 44.52 -25.68 -9.70
N SER A 342 43.81 -25.94 -8.59
CA SER A 342 44.06 -27.04 -7.65
C SER A 342 42.99 -28.14 -7.67
N THR A 343 42.14 -28.16 -8.71
CA THR A 343 41.07 -29.15 -8.92
C THR A 343 41.07 -29.64 -10.38
N GLY A 344 42.27 -29.91 -10.89
CA GLY A 344 42.54 -30.28 -12.29
C GLY A 344 43.76 -31.20 -12.39
N ALA A 345 43.73 -32.27 -11.60
CA ALA A 345 44.66 -33.40 -11.58
C ALA A 345 43.87 -34.63 -11.10
#